data_AF-A0A950H308-F1
#
_entry.id   AF-A0A950H308-F1
#
_cell.length_a   1.000
_cell.length_b   1.000
_cell.length_c   1.000
_cell.angle_alpha   90.00
_cell.angle_beta   90.00
_cell.angle_gamma   90.00
#
_symmetry.space_group_name_H-M   'P 1'
#
loop_
_entity.id
_entity.type
_entity.pdbx_description
1 polymer ?
#
loop_
_entity_poly.entity_id
_entity_poly.type
_entity_poly.pdbx_seq_one_letter_code
_entity_poly.pdbx_strand_id
1 'polypeptide(L)'
;PEAMRGAGEGFRPFDLAPGSSMTNGAIEARIDGVAGPKLTVIYKGGQQTIDIVANTPIVRLAPGARSDLKPGAAMIARGATAVADGVYEAGAVIVGKDGLTPPM
;
A
#
# COMPACT_ATOMS: atom_id res chain seq x y z
N PRO A 1 8.67 1.19 5.44
CA PRO A 1 9.95 1.54 6.08
C PRO A 1 10.36 0.46 7.07
N GLU A 2 11.65 0.32 7.42
CA GLU A 2 12.07 -0.59 8.49
C GLU A 2 11.32 -0.32 9.81
N ALA A 3 11.00 0.95 10.09
CA ALA A 3 10.17 1.36 11.23
C ALA A 3 8.75 0.77 11.26
N MET A 4 8.29 0.14 10.17
CA MET A 4 6.98 -0.52 10.05
C MET A 4 7.10 -2.05 9.99
N ARG A 5 8.28 -2.63 10.19
CA ARG A 5 8.47 -4.09 10.23
C ARG A 5 7.58 -4.69 11.33
N GLY A 6 6.90 -5.78 11.03
CA GLY A 6 5.90 -6.43 11.89
C GLY A 6 4.50 -5.79 11.87
N ALA A 7 4.33 -4.56 11.36
CA ALA A 7 3.05 -3.87 11.39
C ALA A 7 2.13 -4.33 10.25
N GLY A 8 1.11 -5.12 10.61
CA GLY A 8 0.10 -5.57 9.64
C GLY A 8 0.68 -6.44 8.53
N GLU A 9 1.78 -7.16 8.81
CA GLU A 9 2.40 -8.15 7.93
C GLU A 9 1.44 -9.29 7.56
N GLY A 10 1.77 -10.03 6.50
CA GLY A 10 1.02 -11.17 6.04
C GLY A 10 0.44 -11.00 4.64
N PHE A 11 -0.23 -12.05 4.19
CA PHE A 11 -1.01 -12.09 2.97
C PHE A 11 -2.49 -12.19 3.32
N ARG A 12 -3.31 -11.29 2.79
CA ARG A 12 -4.75 -11.26 3.07
C ARG A 12 -5.55 -10.68 1.91
N PRO A 13 -6.86 -10.99 1.80
CA PRO A 13 -7.75 -10.29 0.90
C PRO A 13 -7.67 -8.77 1.12
N PHE A 14 -7.80 -8.02 0.03
CA PHE A 14 -7.77 -6.57 0.04
C PHE A 14 -8.91 -6.00 -0.82
N ASP A 15 -9.42 -4.85 -0.42
CA ASP A 15 -10.66 -4.26 -0.94
C ASP A 15 -10.46 -3.33 -2.15
N LEU A 16 -9.31 -3.43 -2.85
CA LEU A 16 -9.02 -2.67 -4.07
C LEU A 16 -9.94 -3.05 -5.25
N ALA A 17 -10.12 -4.35 -5.47
CA ALA A 17 -10.96 -4.90 -6.53
C ALA A 17 -11.35 -6.35 -6.21
N PRO A 18 -12.39 -6.93 -6.85
CA PRO A 18 -12.80 -8.31 -6.62
C PRO A 18 -11.62 -9.30 -6.76
N GLY A 19 -11.39 -10.12 -5.73
CA GLY A 19 -10.28 -11.09 -5.71
C GLY A 19 -8.90 -10.49 -5.44
N SER A 20 -8.80 -9.19 -5.15
CA SER A 20 -7.52 -8.55 -4.81
C SER A 20 -6.99 -9.03 -3.47
N SER A 21 -5.68 -8.98 -3.33
CA SER A 21 -4.96 -9.33 -2.11
C SER A 21 -3.87 -8.31 -1.84
N MET A 22 -3.46 -8.20 -0.58
CA MET A 22 -2.36 -7.36 -0.15
C MET A 22 -1.35 -8.19 0.61
N THR A 23 -0.09 -8.11 0.17
CA THR A 23 1.06 -8.72 0.82
C THR A 23 1.89 -7.64 1.51
N ASN A 24 1.97 -7.70 2.84
CA ASN A 24 2.82 -6.81 3.62
C ASN A 24 3.96 -7.61 4.25
N GLY A 25 5.20 -7.17 4.07
CA GLY A 25 6.36 -7.79 4.66
C GLY A 25 7.62 -6.97 4.47
N ALA A 26 8.72 -7.51 4.99
CA ALA A 26 10.05 -6.97 4.73
C ALA A 26 10.58 -7.49 3.39
N ILE A 27 11.32 -6.63 2.70
CA ILE A 27 12.06 -7.02 1.50
C ILE A 27 13.44 -7.47 1.97
N GLU A 28 13.75 -8.76 1.86
CA GLU A 28 15.14 -9.20 1.83
C GLU A 28 15.63 -9.08 0.39
N ALA A 29 16.55 -8.15 0.15
CA ALA A 29 16.93 -7.75 -1.19
C ALA A 29 17.59 -8.88 -1.99
N ARG A 30 16.91 -9.35 -3.04
CA ARG A 30 17.52 -9.59 -4.35
C ARG A 30 16.63 -8.98 -5.42
N ILE A 31 16.94 -7.73 -5.78
CA ILE A 31 16.53 -7.19 -7.07
C ILE A 31 17.62 -7.63 -8.03
N ASP A 32 17.54 -8.86 -8.53
CA ASP A 32 18.42 -9.32 -9.60
C ASP A 32 18.00 -8.56 -10.87
N GLY A 33 18.78 -7.55 -11.23
CA GLY A 33 18.34 -6.44 -12.09
C GLY A 33 17.98 -6.79 -13.54
N VAL A 34 17.20 -5.87 -14.13
CA VAL A 34 17.11 -5.51 -15.57
C VAL A 34 16.51 -6.56 -16.54
N ALA A 35 15.89 -7.64 -16.05
CA ALA A 35 14.98 -8.47 -16.85
C ALA A 35 13.70 -8.82 -16.05
N GLY A 36 12.90 -7.81 -15.73
CA GLY A 36 11.66 -7.92 -14.93
C GLY A 36 11.97 -8.20 -13.44
N PRO A 37 12.05 -7.18 -12.57
CA PRO A 37 12.52 -7.40 -11.22
C PRO A 37 11.52 -8.26 -10.45
N LYS A 38 11.89 -9.49 -10.11
CA LYS A 38 11.12 -10.26 -9.13
C LYS A 38 11.42 -9.73 -7.73
N LEU A 39 10.40 -9.52 -6.92
CA LEU A 39 10.53 -9.08 -5.54
C LEU A 39 10.13 -10.22 -4.61
N THR A 40 11.06 -10.68 -3.78
CA THR A 40 10.72 -11.59 -2.69
C THR A 40 10.38 -10.80 -1.43
N VAL A 41 9.15 -10.97 -0.95
CA VAL A 41 8.64 -10.36 0.28
C VAL A 41 8.53 -11.45 1.33
N ILE A 42 9.19 -11.25 2.48
CA ILE A 42 9.19 -12.18 3.61
C ILE A 42 8.38 -11.56 4.73
N TYR A 43 7.50 -12.33 5.34
CA TYR A 43 6.65 -11.90 6.44
C TYR A 43 6.40 -13.04 7.41
N LYS A 44 5.92 -12.72 8.61
CA LYS A 44 5.54 -13.74 9.58
C LYS A 44 4.48 -14.68 8.99
N GLY A 45 4.87 -15.94 8.73
CA GLY A 45 4.00 -16.97 8.17
C GLY A 45 4.29 -17.35 6.70
N GLY A 46 5.28 -16.73 6.05
CA GLY A 46 5.75 -17.20 4.74
C GLY A 46 6.54 -16.18 3.93
N GLN A 47 6.72 -16.50 2.66
CA GLN A 47 7.33 -15.61 1.66
C GLN A 47 6.49 -15.63 0.37
N GLN A 48 6.56 -14.54 -0.39
CA GLN A 48 5.95 -14.42 -1.72
C GLN A 48 6.97 -13.88 -2.70
N THR A 49 7.03 -14.45 -3.89
CA THR A 49 7.76 -13.88 -5.02
C THR A 49 6.77 -13.17 -5.94
N ILE A 50 6.98 -11.88 -6.14
CA ILE A 50 6.12 -10.99 -6.91
C ILE A 50 6.84 -10.61 -8.20
N ASP A 51 6.22 -10.87 -9.35
CA ASP A 51 6.73 -10.41 -10.64
C ASP A 51 6.37 -8.92 -10.82
N ILE A 52 7.39 -8.06 -10.98
CA ILE A 52 7.18 -6.64 -11.30
C ILE A 52 7.27 -6.48 -12.81
N VAL A 53 6.13 -6.21 -13.46
CA VAL A 53 6.07 -5.88 -14.88
C VAL A 53 6.47 -4.42 -15.11
N ALA A 54 6.87 -4.07 -16.33
CA ALA A 54 7.46 -2.76 -16.65
C ALA A 54 6.61 -1.52 -16.26
N ASN A 55 5.30 -1.70 -16.06
CA ASN A 55 4.36 -0.62 -15.72
C ASN A 55 3.87 -0.68 -14.26
N THR A 56 4.47 -1.51 -13.40
CA THR A 56 4.08 -1.60 -11.99
C THR A 56 4.54 -0.35 -11.23
N PRO A 57 3.64 0.49 -10.68
CA PRO A 57 4.03 1.66 -9.91
C PRO A 57 4.63 1.24 -8.56
N ILE A 58 5.83 1.72 -8.26
CA ILE A 58 6.45 1.59 -6.95
C ILE A 58 6.31 2.92 -6.22
N VAL A 59 5.55 2.92 -5.12
CA VAL A 59 5.29 4.12 -4.32
C VAL A 59 5.80 3.97 -2.91
N ARG A 60 6.13 5.09 -2.27
CA ARG A 60 6.58 5.13 -0.88
C ARG A 60 5.72 6.11 -0.08
N LEU A 61 5.27 5.68 1.08
CA LEU A 61 4.64 6.59 2.05
C LEU A 61 5.68 7.57 2.62
N ALA A 62 5.31 8.83 2.64
CA ALA A 62 6.04 9.90 3.31
C ALA A 62 5.10 10.59 4.31
N PRO A 63 5.64 11.27 5.34
CA PRO A 63 4.82 12.11 6.21
C PRO A 63 4.02 13.12 5.36
N GLY A 64 2.70 13.14 5.57
CA GLY A 64 1.79 14.09 4.92
C GLY A 64 1.41 15.23 5.86
N ALA A 65 0.81 16.27 5.29
CA ALA A 65 0.18 17.38 6.00
C ALA A 65 -1.33 17.38 5.75
N ARG A 66 -2.11 17.97 6.67
CA ARG A 66 -3.56 18.12 6.46
C ARG A 66 -3.92 18.86 5.17
N SER A 67 -3.07 19.79 4.75
CA SER A 67 -3.23 20.55 3.50
C SER A 67 -3.10 19.69 2.23
N ASP A 68 -2.54 18.49 2.32
CA ASP A 68 -2.48 17.56 1.19
C ASP A 68 -3.88 17.01 0.86
N LEU A 69 -4.73 16.85 1.89
CA LEU A 69 -6.12 16.45 1.72
C LEU A 69 -6.98 17.67 1.34
N LYS A 70 -7.30 17.77 0.05
CA LYS A 70 -8.09 18.86 -0.53
C LYS A 70 -9.15 18.29 -1.48
N PRO A 71 -10.20 19.06 -1.82
CA PRO A 71 -11.19 18.63 -2.79
C PRO A 71 -10.54 18.12 -4.09
N GLY A 72 -10.98 16.95 -4.54
CA GLY A 72 -10.46 16.29 -5.76
C GLY A 72 -9.15 15.49 -5.57
N ALA A 73 -8.53 15.48 -4.40
CA ALA A 73 -7.37 14.62 -4.15
C ALA A 73 -7.80 13.14 -4.09
N ALA A 74 -7.09 12.28 -4.84
CA ALA A 74 -7.23 10.84 -4.69
C ALA A 74 -6.66 10.40 -3.34
N MET A 75 -7.41 9.59 -2.61
CA MET A 75 -7.02 9.16 -1.26
C MET A 75 -7.53 7.77 -0.91
N ILE A 76 -6.90 7.17 0.09
CA ILE A 76 -7.32 5.93 0.73
C ILE A 76 -7.52 6.20 2.21
N ALA A 77 -8.69 5.83 2.73
CA ALA A 77 -9.00 5.85 4.15
C ALA A 77 -8.77 4.46 4.75
N ARG A 78 -7.76 4.32 5.62
CA ARG A 78 -7.36 3.04 6.22
C ARG A 78 -8.18 2.75 7.46
N GLY A 79 -8.81 1.57 7.50
CA GLY A 79 -9.66 1.15 8.62
C GLY A 79 -10.89 2.04 8.77
N ALA A 80 -11.44 2.52 7.64
CA ALA A 80 -12.59 3.40 7.64
C ALA A 80 -13.82 2.67 8.16
N THR A 81 -14.51 3.26 9.13
CA THR A 81 -15.79 2.78 9.67
C THR A 81 -16.85 3.86 9.48
N ALA A 82 -17.99 3.49 8.90
CA ALA A 82 -19.12 4.41 8.79
C ALA A 82 -19.70 4.66 10.20
N VAL A 83 -19.81 5.93 10.58
CA VAL A 83 -20.39 6.35 11.87
C VAL A 83 -21.70 7.12 11.71
N ALA A 84 -21.93 7.66 10.52
CA ALA A 84 -23.21 8.20 10.06
C ALA A 84 -23.24 8.18 8.52
N ASP A 85 -24.38 8.51 7.92
CA ASP A 85 -24.50 8.60 6.47
C ASP A 85 -23.50 9.62 5.89
N GLY A 86 -22.58 9.12 5.07
CA GLY A 86 -21.52 9.92 4.46
C GLY A 86 -20.39 10.34 5.42
N VAL A 87 -20.38 9.85 6.66
CA VAL A 87 -19.34 10.17 7.67
C VAL A 87 -18.59 8.90 8.05
N TYR A 88 -17.27 8.95 7.89
CA TYR A 88 -16.37 7.85 8.18
C TYR A 88 -15.28 8.29 9.16
N GLU A 89 -15.03 7.47 10.17
CA GLU A 89 -13.82 7.55 10.98
C GLU A 89 -12.76 6.62 10.41
N ALA A 90 -11.53 7.10 10.23
CA ALA A 90 -10.42 6.31 9.71
C ALA A 90 -9.19 6.47 10.60
N GLY A 91 -8.44 5.38 10.78
CA GLY A 91 -7.22 5.40 11.58
C GLY A 91 -6.05 6.12 10.88
N ALA A 92 -6.07 6.15 9.54
CA ALA A 92 -5.13 6.93 8.74
C ALA A 92 -5.71 7.30 7.37
N VAL A 93 -5.20 8.38 6.80
CA VAL A 93 -5.50 8.81 5.43
C VAL A 93 -4.21 8.85 4.64
N ILE A 94 -4.20 8.22 3.47
CA ILE A 94 -3.09 8.24 2.52
C ILE A 94 -3.55 9.04 1.31
N VAL A 95 -2.88 10.16 1.04
CA VAL A 95 -3.21 11.04 -0.07
C VAL A 95 -2.20 10.85 -1.20
N GLY A 96 -2.72 10.81 -2.42
CA GLY A 96 -1.93 10.84 -3.62
C GLY A 96 -1.27 12.19 -3.84
N LYS A 97 0.07 12.21 -3.83
CA LYS A 97 0.85 13.44 -4.07
C LYS A 97 0.86 13.79 -5.56
N ASP A 98 0.78 15.08 -5.89
CA ASP A 98 0.95 15.60 -7.26
C ASP A 98 0.00 14.97 -8.30
N GLY A 99 -1.24 14.65 -7.87
CA GLY A 99 -2.26 14.06 -8.73
C GLY A 99 -2.14 12.55 -8.94
N LEU A 100 -1.19 11.89 -8.27
CA LEU A 100 -1.10 10.43 -8.23
C LEU A 100 -2.39 9.84 -7.64
N THR A 101 -2.95 8.81 -8.25
CA THR A 101 -3.92 7.94 -7.55
C THR A 101 -3.14 6.89 -6.77
N PRO A 102 -3.28 6.81 -5.43
CA PRO A 102 -2.59 5.80 -4.64
C PRO A 102 -2.91 4.38 -5.17
N PRO A 103 -1.89 3.54 -5.48
CA PRO A 103 -2.08 2.22 -6.07
C PRO A 103 -2.25 1.14 -4.99
N MET A 104 -3.10 1.41 -4.00
CA MET A 104 -3.44 0.45 -2.95
C MET A 104 -4.90 0.13 -3.02
#